data_AF-A0A6F8T0L5-F1
#
_entry.id   AF-A0A6F8T0L5-F1
#
_cell.length_a   1.000
_cell.length_b   1.000
_cell.length_c   1.000
_cell.angle_alpha   90.00
_cell.angle_beta   90.00
_cell.angle_gamma   90.00
#
_symmetry.space_group_name_H-M   'P 1'
#
loop_
_entity.id
_entity.type
_entity.pdbx_description
1 polymer ?
#
loop_
_entity_poly.entity_id
_entity_poly.type
_entity_poly.pdbx_seq_one_letter_code
_entity_poly.pdbx_strand_id
1 'polypeptide(L)'
;MTPWFAALPWVYYLDFKEKERYHTARFEKDTRYYVLRLSKDLLEDWVITLVNGRIKSKLGQSRTLAFANFNDAFDSFCQSAKIRHQRGYHLKSFDCDNPILVHLLPFSVHAGNNQELSHQTPQLNHQQMGFSF
;
A
#
# COMPACT_ATOMS: atom_id res chain seq x y z
N MET A 1 25.51 -12.51 -0.62
CA MET A 1 26.34 -11.34 -1.01
C MET A 1 25.51 -10.10 -0.80
N THR A 2 25.87 -9.25 0.17
CA THR A 2 25.17 -7.99 0.42
C THR A 2 25.50 -7.02 -0.72
N PRO A 3 24.51 -6.41 -1.40
CA PRO A 3 24.79 -5.49 -2.48
C PRO A 3 25.55 -4.26 -1.98
N TRP A 4 26.45 -3.71 -2.81
CA TRP A 4 27.40 -2.64 -2.44
C TRP A 4 26.74 -1.37 -1.88
N PHE A 5 25.51 -1.07 -2.30
CA PHE A 5 24.74 0.07 -1.80
C PHE A 5 24.18 -0.17 -0.38
N ALA A 6 23.97 -1.42 0.04
CA ALA A 6 23.51 -1.75 1.39
C ALA A 6 24.62 -1.63 2.46
N ALA A 7 25.88 -1.48 2.05
CA ALA A 7 27.01 -1.25 2.95
C ALA A 7 27.20 0.23 3.33
N LEU A 8 26.42 1.14 2.74
CA LEU A 8 26.57 2.58 2.98
C LEU A 8 26.04 2.96 4.38
N PRO A 9 26.79 3.78 5.17
CA PRO A 9 26.39 4.18 6.52
C PRO A 9 24.98 4.78 6.61
N TRP A 10 24.54 5.52 5.59
CA TRP A 10 23.21 6.13 5.52
C TRP A 10 22.08 5.11 5.30
N VAL A 11 22.36 3.95 4.71
CA VAL A 11 21.36 2.88 4.55
C VAL A 11 21.03 2.23 5.88
N TYR A 12 21.93 2.25 6.86
CA TYR A 12 21.62 1.82 8.23
C TYR A 12 20.70 2.81 8.97
N TYR A 13 20.68 4.10 8.57
CA TYR A 13 19.68 5.06 9.05
C TYR A 13 18.31 4.82 8.43
N LEU A 14 18.25 4.13 7.28
CA LEU A 14 17.02 3.54 6.79
C LEU A 14 16.76 2.28 7.63
N ASP A 15 16.25 2.48 8.84
CA ASP A 15 15.72 1.41 9.67
C ASP A 15 14.46 0.86 9.00
N PHE A 16 14.70 -0.02 8.02
CA PHE A 16 13.73 -0.81 7.26
C PHE A 16 13.17 -1.96 8.08
N LYS A 17 13.54 -2.12 9.36
CA LYS A 17 12.76 -3.00 10.22
C LYS A 17 11.31 -2.52 10.15
N GLU A 18 10.42 -3.43 9.79
CA GLU A 18 8.97 -3.28 9.88
C GLU A 18 8.61 -2.95 11.32
N LYS A 19 8.79 -1.69 11.67
CA LYS A 19 8.34 -1.15 12.94
C LYS A 19 6.89 -0.80 12.72
N GLU A 20 6.07 -1.44 13.53
CA GLU A 20 4.74 -1.00 13.89
C GLU A 20 4.71 0.53 14.08
N ARG A 21 3.98 1.23 13.22
CA ARG A 21 4.00 2.70 13.16
C ARG A 21 2.61 3.27 12.89
N TYR A 22 2.36 4.47 13.41
CA TYR A 22 1.16 5.21 13.07
C TYR A 22 1.29 5.81 11.67
N HIS A 23 0.18 5.82 10.93
CA HIS A 23 0.13 6.41 9.60
C HIS A 23 -1.15 7.21 9.42
N THR A 24 -1.04 8.41 8.87
CA THR A 24 -2.17 9.25 8.52
C THR A 24 -2.05 9.70 7.07
N ALA A 25 -3.07 9.47 6.25
CA ALA A 25 -3.14 9.98 4.89
C ALA A 25 -4.42 10.78 4.69
N ARG A 26 -4.29 11.98 4.10
CA ARG A 26 -5.42 12.79 3.64
C ARG A 26 -5.42 12.86 2.14
N PHE A 27 -6.57 12.59 1.54
CA PHE A 27 -6.83 12.71 0.13
C PHE A 27 -7.96 13.70 -0.13
N GLU A 28 -7.88 14.43 -1.23
CA GLU A 28 -8.91 15.37 -1.66
C GLU A 28 -9.24 15.20 -3.14
N LYS A 29 -10.51 15.43 -3.46
CA LYS A 29 -11.03 15.48 -4.83
C LYS A 29 -12.15 16.51 -4.89
N ASP A 30 -12.02 17.51 -5.74
CA ASP A 30 -12.98 18.61 -5.87
C ASP A 30 -13.32 19.24 -4.50
N THR A 31 -14.55 19.01 -4.02
CA THR A 31 -15.03 19.47 -2.70
C THR A 31 -15.10 18.35 -1.66
N ARG A 32 -14.52 17.18 -1.90
CA ARG A 32 -14.55 16.03 -1.01
C ARG A 32 -13.19 15.74 -0.39
N TYR A 33 -13.19 15.28 0.85
CA TYR A 33 -12.00 14.79 1.53
C TYR A 33 -12.18 13.35 2.00
N TYR A 34 -11.05 12.67 2.14
CA TYR A 34 -10.94 11.32 2.69
C TYR A 34 -9.69 11.23 3.54
N VAL A 35 -9.80 10.77 4.78
CA VAL A 35 -8.70 10.63 5.73
C VAL A 35 -8.64 9.18 6.18
N LEU A 36 -7.45 8.60 6.13
CA LEU A 36 -7.10 7.32 6.72
C LEU A 36 -6.18 7.56 7.90
N ARG A 37 -6.43 6.90 9.03
CA ARG A 37 -5.55 6.88 10.20
C ARG A 37 -5.36 5.44 10.66
N LEU A 38 -4.15 4.93 10.56
CA LEU A 38 -3.72 3.67 11.15
C LEU A 38 -3.13 3.98 12.53
N SER A 39 -3.72 3.43 13.57
CA SER A 39 -3.34 3.66 14.96
C SER A 39 -3.62 2.43 15.81
N LYS A 40 -3.11 2.40 17.04
CA LYS A 40 -3.55 1.42 18.04
C LYS A 40 -4.84 1.86 18.73
N ASP A 41 -5.62 0.88 19.20
CA ASP A 41 -6.74 1.10 20.10
C ASP A 41 -6.33 0.99 21.58
N LEU A 42 -7.30 0.98 22.50
CA LEU A 42 -7.04 0.89 23.94
C LEU A 42 -6.47 -0.46 24.40
N LEU A 43 -6.59 -1.51 23.58
CA LEU A 43 -6.12 -2.86 23.87
C LEU A 43 -4.82 -3.19 23.13
N GLU A 44 -4.17 -2.18 22.54
CA GLU A 44 -2.96 -2.30 21.71
C GLU A 44 -3.16 -3.04 20.37
N ASP A 45 -4.42 -3.29 19.98
CA ASP A 45 -4.78 -3.82 18.66
C ASP A 45 -4.73 -2.70 17.60
N TRP A 46 -4.60 -3.08 16.34
CA TRP A 46 -4.49 -2.12 15.24
C TRP A 46 -5.85 -1.73 14.68
N VAL A 47 -6.06 -0.44 14.47
CA VAL A 47 -7.29 0.09 13.89
C VAL A 47 -7.00 1.06 12.75
N ILE A 48 -7.86 1.02 11.74
CA ILE A 48 -7.94 2.06 10.72
C ILE A 48 -9.20 2.88 10.97
N THR A 49 -9.03 4.16 11.29
CA THR A 49 -10.13 5.14 11.27
C THR A 49 -10.19 5.83 9.92
N LEU A 50 -11.35 5.73 9.26
CA LEU A 50 -11.64 6.34 7.98
C LEU A 50 -12.64 7.47 8.14
N VAL A 51 -12.26 8.68 7.77
CA VAL A 51 -13.15 9.85 7.81
C VAL A 51 -13.32 10.41 6.41
N ASN A 52 -14.55 10.63 5.98
CA ASN A 52 -14.83 11.23 4.67
C ASN A 52 -15.96 12.24 4.75
N GLY A 53 -15.94 13.23 3.86
CA GLY A 53 -16.95 14.29 3.88
C GLY A 53 -16.71 15.35 2.83
N ARG A 54 -17.42 16.47 2.98
CA ARG A 54 -17.25 17.64 2.13
C ARG A 54 -16.30 18.62 2.81
N ILE A 55 -15.41 19.23 2.03
CA ILE A 55 -14.49 20.26 2.49
C ILE A 55 -15.32 21.43 3.01
N LYS A 56 -14.97 21.94 4.21
CA LYS A 56 -15.67 23.01 4.92
C LYS A 56 -17.13 22.69 5.32
N SER A 57 -17.55 21.43 5.33
CA SER A 57 -18.84 21.05 5.95
C SER A 57 -18.67 20.71 7.44
N LYS A 58 -19.80 20.64 8.16
CA LYS A 58 -19.87 19.97 9.48
C LYS A 58 -19.42 18.50 9.37
N LEU A 59 -19.26 17.85 10.53
CA LEU A 59 -18.72 16.49 10.72
C LEU A 59 -19.00 15.54 9.55
N GLY A 60 -17.94 14.98 8.97
CA GLY A 60 -18.05 13.94 7.94
C GLY A 60 -18.54 12.60 8.51
N GLN A 61 -18.56 11.58 7.66
CA GLN A 61 -18.81 10.20 8.05
C GLN A 61 -17.51 9.55 8.54
N SER A 62 -17.55 8.88 9.68
CA SER A 62 -16.42 8.13 10.24
C SER A 62 -16.75 6.63 10.31
N ARG A 63 -15.77 5.78 10.04
CA ARG A 63 -15.84 4.32 10.20
C ARG A 63 -14.51 3.81 10.75
N THR A 64 -14.57 2.80 11.59
CA THR A 64 -13.38 2.15 12.17
C THR A 64 -13.34 0.70 11.73
N LEU A 65 -12.16 0.23 11.33
CA LEU A 65 -11.86 -1.17 11.02
C LEU A 65 -10.83 -1.66 12.03
N ALA A 66 -11.03 -2.84 12.60
CA ALA A 66 -10.12 -3.45 13.57
C ALA A 66 -9.32 -4.59 12.93
N PHE A 67 -8.08 -4.74 13.38
CA PHE A 67 -7.10 -5.69 12.89
C PHE A 67 -6.28 -6.23 14.07
N ALA A 68 -5.96 -7.52 14.05
CA ALA A 68 -5.20 -8.17 15.10
C ALA A 68 -3.69 -7.89 15.05
N ASN A 69 -3.17 -7.37 13.93
CA ASN A 69 -1.75 -7.07 13.76
C ASN A 69 -1.53 -5.89 12.81
N PHE A 70 -0.33 -5.31 12.88
CA PHE A 70 0.05 -4.14 12.09
C PHE A 70 0.07 -4.41 10.59
N ASN A 71 0.59 -5.57 10.16
CA ASN A 71 0.81 -5.85 8.74
C ASN A 71 -0.52 -5.91 7.97
N ASP A 72 -1.52 -6.62 8.50
CA ASP A 72 -2.86 -6.68 7.89
C ASP A 72 -3.52 -5.30 7.82
N ALA A 73 -3.34 -4.50 8.88
CA ALA A 73 -3.86 -3.14 8.94
C ALA A 73 -3.14 -2.22 7.93
N PHE A 74 -1.83 -2.35 7.81
CA PHE A 74 -1.02 -1.56 6.87
C PHE A 74 -1.32 -1.92 5.41
N ASP A 75 -1.51 -3.20 5.10
CA ASP A 75 -1.95 -3.65 3.77
C ASP A 75 -3.32 -3.10 3.41
N SER A 76 -4.27 -3.14 4.36
CA SER A 76 -5.60 -2.54 4.19
C SER A 76 -5.57 -1.02 4.02
N PHE A 77 -4.65 -0.35 4.73
CA PHE A 77 -4.38 1.08 4.57
C PHE A 77 -3.85 1.39 3.16
N CYS A 78 -2.84 0.66 2.70
CA CYS A 78 -2.25 0.80 1.36
C CYS A 78 -3.27 0.53 0.27
N GLN A 79 -4.08 -0.51 0.41
CA GLN A 79 -5.16 -0.82 -0.54
C GLN A 79 -6.21 0.28 -0.58
N SER A 80 -6.59 0.83 0.58
CA SER A 80 -7.54 1.95 0.66
C SER A 80 -6.99 3.21 -0.02
N ALA A 81 -5.71 3.52 0.19
CA ALA A 81 -5.00 4.62 -0.47
C ALA A 81 -4.96 4.43 -1.99
N LYS A 82 -4.60 3.23 -2.47
CA LYS A 82 -4.60 2.87 -3.89
C LYS A 82 -5.97 3.07 -4.52
N ILE A 83 -7.04 2.61 -3.86
CA ILE A 83 -8.42 2.80 -4.33
C ILE A 83 -8.77 4.30 -4.40
N ARG A 84 -8.29 5.13 -3.46
CA ARG A 84 -8.52 6.59 -3.52
C ARG A 84 -7.83 7.20 -4.73
N HIS A 85 -6.57 6.85 -4.96
CA HIS A 85 -5.81 7.31 -6.12
C HIS A 85 -6.52 6.91 -7.44
N GLN A 86 -6.92 5.65 -7.58
CA GLN A 86 -7.66 5.16 -8.76
C GLN A 86 -9.01 5.87 -8.98
N ARG A 87 -9.63 6.40 -7.91
CA ARG A 87 -10.87 7.19 -7.99
C ARG A 87 -10.64 8.68 -8.28
N GLY A 88 -9.39 9.07 -8.56
CA GLY A 88 -9.00 10.44 -8.88
C GLY A 88 -8.91 11.34 -7.66
N TYR A 89 -8.71 10.79 -6.47
CA TYR A 89 -8.34 11.60 -5.31
C TYR A 89 -6.83 11.83 -5.30
N HIS A 90 -6.43 13.06 -4.97
CA HIS A 90 -5.03 13.44 -4.83
C HIS A 90 -4.62 13.36 -3.37
N LEU A 91 -3.44 12.78 -3.11
CA LEU A 91 -2.83 12.79 -1.78
C LEU A 91 -2.47 14.25 -1.43
N LYS A 92 -2.96 14.74 -0.30
CA LYS A 92 -2.74 16.10 0.20
C LYS A 92 -1.75 16.16 1.35
N SER A 93 -1.84 15.22 2.27
CA SER A 93 -0.87 15.08 3.35
C SER A 93 -0.70 13.61 3.67
N PHE A 94 0.52 13.24 4.01
CA PHE A 94 0.83 11.96 4.58
C PHE A 94 1.77 12.21 5.75
N ASP A 95 1.45 11.60 6.88
CA ASP A 95 2.21 11.68 8.11
C ASP A 95 2.43 10.27 8.61
N CYS A 96 3.64 10.00 9.06
CA CYS A 96 4.01 8.75 9.69
C CYS A 96 5.15 9.06 10.65
N ASP A 97 5.26 8.28 11.72
CA ASP A 97 6.32 8.45 12.73
C ASP A 97 7.73 8.11 12.20
N ASN A 98 7.92 8.08 10.88
CA ASN A 98 9.20 8.05 10.20
C ASN A 98 9.26 9.12 9.10
N PRO A 99 10.03 10.20 9.27
CA PRO A 99 10.04 11.34 8.34
C PRO A 99 10.54 11.01 6.92
N ILE A 100 11.18 9.86 6.71
CA ILE A 100 11.80 9.50 5.42
C ILE A 100 10.78 8.89 4.45
N LEU A 101 9.77 8.17 4.93
CA LEU A 101 8.86 7.40 4.08
C LEU A 101 7.81 8.25 3.34
N VAL A 102 7.46 9.43 3.88
CA VAL A 102 6.52 10.37 3.24
C VAL A 102 6.97 10.76 1.83
N HIS A 103 8.29 10.88 1.63
CA HIS A 103 8.89 11.29 0.37
C HIS A 103 9.02 10.16 -0.66
N LEU A 104 8.90 8.89 -0.22
CA LEU A 104 9.10 7.72 -1.09
C LEU A 104 7.79 7.06 -1.54
N LEU A 105 6.66 7.34 -0.89
CA LEU A 105 5.35 6.77 -1.24
C LEU A 105 4.89 6.97 -2.70
N PRO A 106 5.16 8.09 -3.39
CA PRO A 106 4.82 8.23 -4.80
C PRO A 106 5.60 7.28 -5.72
N PHE A 107 6.72 6.73 -5.22
CA PHE A 107 7.65 5.88 -5.97
C PHE A 107 7.53 4.39 -5.62
N SER A 108 6.66 4.02 -4.67
CA SER A 108 6.33 2.62 -4.36
C SER A 108 5.42 2.03 -5.45
N VAL A 109 5.98 1.90 -6.66
CA VAL A 109 5.41 1.17 -7.78
C VAL A 109 5.90 -0.29 -7.69
N HIS A 110 4.94 -1.20 -7.45
CA HIS A 110 4.96 -2.62 -7.81
C HIS A 110 6.30 -3.37 -7.76
N ALA A 111 6.58 -4.07 -6.65
CA ALA A 111 7.29 -5.34 -6.75
C ALA A 111 6.26 -6.37 -7.24
N GLY A 112 6.27 -6.65 -8.55
CA GLY A 112 5.44 -7.71 -9.12
C GLY A 112 5.80 -9.05 -8.47
N ASN A 113 4.79 -9.74 -7.93
CA ASN A 113 4.90 -11.15 -7.56
C ASN A 113 5.16 -11.95 -8.84
N ASN A 114 6.41 -12.32 -9.10
CA ASN A 114 6.71 -13.43 -10.01
C ASN A 114 6.73 -14.73 -9.19
N GLN A 115 5.55 -15.21 -8.83
CA GLN A 115 5.33 -16.65 -8.67
C GLN A 115 4.69 -17.16 -9.95
N GLU A 116 5.50 -17.36 -10.99
CA GLU A 116 5.14 -18.30 -12.05
C GLU A 116 5.81 -19.64 -11.74
N LEU A 117 4.98 -20.54 -11.19
CA LEU A 117 5.19 -21.98 -11.31
C LEU A 117 5.41 -22.31 -12.79
N SER A 118 6.57 -22.85 -13.13
CA SER A 118 6.76 -23.60 -14.36
C SER A 118 7.39 -24.96 -14.04
N HIS A 119 6.53 -25.92 -13.70
CA HIS A 119 6.83 -27.32 -13.88
C HIS A 119 5.99 -27.84 -15.06
N GLN A 120 6.71 -28.31 -16.08
CA GLN A 120 6.40 -29.41 -17.02
C GLN A 120 6.52 -29.04 -18.53
N THR A 121 7.70 -29.30 -19.07
CA THR A 121 7.97 -29.77 -20.45
C THR A 121 7.64 -31.29 -20.51
N PRO A 122 7.41 -31.95 -21.68
CA PRO A 122 7.93 -31.61 -23.00
C PRO A 122 6.95 -31.66 -24.19
N GLN A 123 7.31 -30.90 -25.24
CA GLN A 123 6.80 -31.07 -26.60
C GLN A 123 7.64 -32.11 -27.35
N LEU A 124 6.98 -32.98 -28.13
CA LEU A 124 7.59 -33.64 -29.28
C LEU A 124 6.64 -33.50 -30.49
N ASN A 125 7.12 -32.80 -31.51
CA ASN A 125 6.51 -32.62 -32.84
C ASN A 125 6.50 -33.92 -33.64
N HIS A 126 5.46 -34.17 -34.44
CA HIS A 126 5.63 -34.25 -35.91
C HIS A 126 4.32 -34.36 -36.71
N GLN A 127 4.28 -33.53 -37.76
CA GLN A 127 3.80 -33.79 -39.13
C GLN A 127 2.30 -33.96 -39.48
N GLN A 128 1.93 -33.06 -40.41
CA GLN A 128 1.32 -33.32 -41.73
C GLN A 128 -0.21 -33.16 -41.93
N MET A 129 -0.48 -32.23 -42.85
CA MET A 129 -1.43 -32.31 -43.97
C MET A 129 -2.92 -32.13 -43.67
N GLY A 130 -3.44 -30.99 -44.16
CA GLY A 130 -4.33 -31.07 -45.32
C GLY A 130 -5.84 -30.92 -45.09
N PHE A 131 -6.35 -29.87 -45.74
CA PHE A 131 -7.67 -29.72 -46.34
C PHE A 131 -8.86 -29.17 -45.52
N SER A 132 -9.43 -28.15 -46.17
CA SER A 132 -10.69 -27.46 -45.98
C SER A 132 -11.90 -28.39 -45.86
N PHE A 133 -12.89 -27.97 -45.05
CA PHE A 133 -14.23 -27.56 -45.49
C PHE A 133 -14.82 -26.63 -44.43
#